data_AF-A0A0C3C1J4-F1
#
_entry.id   AF-A0A0C3C1J4-F1
#
_cell.length_a   1.000
_cell.length_b   1.000
_cell.length_c   1.000
_cell.angle_alpha   90.00
_cell.angle_beta   90.00
_cell.angle_gamma   90.00
#
_symmetry.space_group_name_H-M   'P 1'
#
loop_
_entity.id
_entity.type
_entity.pdbx_description
1 polymer ?
#
loop_
_entity_poly.entity_id
_entity_poly.type
_entity_poly.pdbx_seq_one_letter_code
_entity_poly.pdbx_strand_id
1 'polypeptide(L)'
;MRTPLFSSSSPFAFARSGNAVALLGSANSVDSPPWNQAPRTPLQTVKGKTYTIGFFQSSSFSSPADEANTHVDVLWNAKVVFGFGGFSQWTSEELKVTAVGNDELAFRGGAAAAWTLIDDIAVFQA
;
A
#
# COMPACT_ATOMS: atom_id res chain seq x y z
N MET A 1 13.88 -32.49 8.95
CA MET A 1 13.34 -31.91 7.71
C MET A 1 11.83 -31.97 7.78
N ARG A 2 11.14 -30.84 7.81
CA ARG A 2 9.67 -30.78 7.73
C ARG A 2 9.31 -30.10 6.42
N THR A 3 8.71 -30.85 5.51
CA THR A 3 8.14 -30.37 4.26
C THR A 3 6.84 -29.63 4.57
N PRO A 4 6.61 -28.39 4.11
CA PRO A 4 5.30 -27.77 4.25
C PRO A 4 4.32 -28.38 3.25
N LEU A 5 3.18 -28.81 3.78
CA LEU A 5 2.01 -29.34 3.08
C LEU A 5 1.09 -28.20 2.66
N PHE A 6 1.48 -27.34 1.72
CA PHE A 6 0.54 -26.55 0.92
C PHE A 6 1.20 -26.20 -0.43
N SER A 7 0.74 -26.87 -1.49
CA SER A 7 0.86 -26.39 -2.86
C SER A 7 -0.49 -25.78 -3.21
N SER A 8 -0.56 -24.46 -3.34
CA SER A 8 -1.71 -23.81 -3.97
C SER A 8 -1.21 -23.08 -5.21
N SER A 9 -1.24 -23.78 -6.34
CA SER A 9 -1.39 -23.14 -7.64
C SER A 9 -2.79 -22.50 -7.67
N SER A 10 -2.91 -21.26 -7.24
CA SER A 10 -4.10 -20.44 -7.49
C SER A 10 -3.70 -19.38 -8.52
N PRO A 11 -4.27 -19.38 -9.74
CA PRO A 11 -4.06 -18.28 -10.65
C PRO A 11 -4.78 -17.06 -10.05
N PHE A 12 -3.98 -16.13 -9.51
CA PHE A 12 -4.36 -14.85 -8.91
C PHE A 12 -4.89 -14.89 -7.47
N ALA A 13 -4.00 -15.24 -6.52
CA ALA A 13 -4.14 -14.72 -5.15
C ALA A 13 -3.70 -13.24 -5.18
N PHE A 14 -4.66 -12.31 -5.07
CA PHE A 14 -4.38 -10.86 -5.08
C PHE A 14 -3.55 -10.39 -3.89
N ALA A 15 -3.46 -11.20 -2.83
CA ALA A 15 -2.65 -10.91 -1.67
C ALA A 15 -1.22 -11.42 -1.88
N ARG A 16 -0.23 -10.61 -1.50
CA ARG A 16 1.16 -11.05 -1.42
C ARG A 16 1.32 -12.05 -0.28
N SER A 17 0.63 -11.81 0.83
CA SER A 17 0.60 -12.71 1.98
C SER A 17 -0.81 -12.85 2.55
N GLY A 18 -1.12 -13.97 3.20
CA GLY A 18 -2.44 -14.20 3.77
C GLY A 18 -3.55 -14.31 2.74
N ASN A 19 -4.72 -13.74 3.04
CA ASN A 19 -5.96 -13.89 2.27
C ASN A 19 -6.64 -12.56 1.90
N ALA A 20 -5.99 -11.41 2.14
CA ALA A 20 -6.58 -10.09 1.93
C ALA A 20 -5.51 -9.09 1.50
N VAL A 21 -5.92 -8.07 0.76
CA VAL A 21 -5.06 -7.00 0.24
C VAL A 21 -5.83 -5.69 0.20
N ALA A 22 -5.15 -4.56 0.38
CA ALA A 22 -5.75 -3.24 0.20
C ALA A 22 -5.70 -2.85 -1.29
N LEU A 23 -6.85 -2.52 -1.88
CA LEU A 23 -6.94 -1.97 -3.24
C LEU A 23 -7.13 -0.45 -3.18
N LEU A 24 -6.24 0.31 -3.83
CA LEU A 24 -6.43 1.75 -4.07
C LEU A 24 -6.83 1.97 -5.54
N GLY A 25 -7.83 2.83 -5.74
CA GLY A 25 -8.48 3.08 -7.03
C GLY A 25 -9.90 2.54 -7.07
N SER A 26 -10.59 2.83 -8.18
CA SER A 26 -11.99 2.46 -8.36
C SER A 26 -12.15 1.34 -9.37
N ALA A 27 -12.59 0.15 -8.90
CA ALA A 27 -12.83 -1.01 -9.77
C ALA A 27 -13.97 -0.78 -10.79
N ASN A 28 -14.80 0.26 -10.60
CA ASN A 28 -15.92 0.59 -11.49
C ASN A 28 -15.69 1.89 -12.31
N SER A 29 -14.46 2.40 -12.35
CA SER A 29 -14.09 3.63 -13.08
C SER A 29 -14.79 4.91 -12.61
N VAL A 30 -15.29 4.94 -11.37
CA VAL A 30 -15.82 6.16 -10.75
C VAL A 30 -14.77 6.71 -9.78
N ASP A 31 -13.97 7.68 -10.24
CA ASP A 31 -12.91 8.33 -9.46
C ASP A 31 -13.29 9.78 -9.10
N SER A 32 -14.26 9.95 -8.22
CA SER A 32 -14.45 11.23 -7.54
C SER A 32 -15.04 11.04 -6.15
N PRO A 33 -14.29 11.32 -5.07
CA PRO A 33 -12.86 11.68 -4.95
C PRO A 33 -11.92 10.46 -4.78
N PRO A 34 -10.58 10.60 -4.96
CA PRO A 34 -9.62 9.52 -4.71
C PRO A 34 -9.76 9.02 -3.27
N TRP A 35 -10.02 7.72 -3.12
CA TRP A 35 -10.27 7.10 -1.83
C TRP A 35 -8.98 7.02 -1.00
N ASN A 36 -9.06 7.44 0.26
CA ASN A 36 -7.98 7.20 1.24
C ASN A 36 -8.21 5.85 1.91
N GLN A 37 -7.19 5.01 1.96
CA GLN A 37 -7.13 3.89 2.88
C GLN A 37 -6.25 4.27 4.08
N ALA A 38 -6.83 4.23 5.27
CA ALA A 38 -6.14 4.53 6.52
C ALA A 38 -6.44 3.43 7.56
N PRO A 39 -5.52 3.12 8.49
CA PRO A 39 -5.82 2.34 9.67
C PRO A 39 -7.02 2.96 10.42
N ARG A 40 -7.84 2.10 11.02
CA ARG A 40 -9.06 2.50 11.74
C ARG A 40 -8.79 3.37 12.98
N THR A 41 -7.56 3.36 13.49
CA THR A 41 -7.14 4.11 14.67
C THR A 41 -5.74 4.71 14.44
N PRO A 42 -5.44 5.90 15.01
CA PRO A 42 -4.10 6.46 14.99
C PRO A 42 -3.03 5.53 15.57
N LEU A 43 -1.80 5.69 15.11
CA LEU A 43 -0.65 4.91 15.56
C LEU A 43 -0.15 5.45 16.90
N GLN A 44 0.20 4.56 17.83
CA GLN A 44 0.76 4.93 19.14
C GLN A 44 2.26 5.26 19.04
N THR A 45 2.57 6.38 18.40
CA THR A 45 3.94 6.86 18.18
C THR A 45 4.43 7.80 19.29
N VAL A 46 5.74 7.92 19.44
CA VAL A 46 6.40 8.83 20.40
C VAL A 46 6.94 10.06 19.67
N LYS A 47 6.53 11.25 20.11
CA LYS A 47 6.97 12.53 19.53
C LYS A 47 8.49 12.64 19.44
N GLY A 48 8.99 13.04 18.28
CA GLY A 48 10.41 13.24 17.99
C GLY A 48 11.20 11.95 17.71
N LYS A 49 10.55 10.78 17.72
CA LYS A 49 11.19 9.53 17.29
C LYS A 49 11.03 9.32 15.78
N THR A 50 12.00 8.64 15.19
CA THR A 50 11.95 8.23 13.80
C THR A 50 11.30 6.86 13.71
N TYR A 51 10.41 6.71 12.75
CA TYR A 51 9.77 5.44 12.41
C TYR A 51 10.05 5.12 10.95
N THR A 52 10.17 3.84 10.65
CA THR A 52 10.16 3.33 9.29
C THR A 52 8.79 2.76 8.99
N ILE A 53 8.23 3.17 7.85
CA ILE A 53 7.03 2.59 7.26
C ILE A 53 7.52 1.64 6.16
N GLY A 54 7.16 0.37 6.26
CA GLY A 54 7.41 -0.63 5.23
C GLY A 54 6.08 -1.17 4.69
N PHE A 55 6.02 -1.44 3.39
CA PHE A 55 4.86 -2.04 2.73
C PHE A 55 5.28 -2.69 1.41
N PHE A 56 4.40 -3.52 0.87
CA PHE A 56 4.53 -4.04 -0.49
C PHE A 56 3.49 -3.45 -1.41
N GLN A 57 3.86 -3.21 -2.67
CA GLN A 57 2.95 -2.70 -3.69
C GLN A 57 3.01 -3.53 -4.96
N SER A 58 1.87 -3.67 -5.65
CA SER A 58 1.78 -4.16 -7.02
C SER A 58 0.68 -3.44 -7.79
N SER A 59 0.93 -3.10 -9.05
CA SER A 59 -0.08 -2.61 -10.00
C SER A 59 -0.20 -3.53 -11.20
N SER A 60 0.33 -4.76 -11.12
CA SER A 60 0.34 -5.71 -12.23
C SER A 60 -0.98 -6.46 -12.42
N PHE A 61 -2.12 -5.81 -12.19
CA PHE A 61 -3.44 -6.43 -12.34
C PHE A 61 -3.90 -6.41 -13.80
N SER A 62 -3.73 -5.29 -14.50
CA SER A 62 -4.05 -5.15 -15.92
C SER A 62 -2.80 -4.95 -16.78
N SER A 63 -2.98 -4.60 -18.06
CA SER A 63 -1.85 -4.44 -18.97
C SER A 63 -0.97 -3.26 -18.53
N PRO A 64 0.35 -3.27 -18.78
CA PRO A 64 1.20 -2.13 -18.47
C PRO A 64 0.71 -0.79 -19.06
N ALA A 65 -0.05 -0.84 -20.16
CA ALA A 65 -0.65 0.35 -20.78
C ALA A 65 -1.83 0.89 -19.96
N ASP A 66 -2.67 0.00 -19.43
CA ASP A 66 -3.83 0.36 -18.60
C ASP A 66 -3.39 0.84 -17.21
N GLU A 67 -2.27 0.33 -16.71
CA GLU A 67 -1.69 0.64 -15.39
C GLU A 67 -0.69 1.81 -15.42
N ALA A 68 -0.43 2.40 -16.60
CA ALA A 68 0.60 3.42 -16.76
C ALA A 68 0.37 4.65 -15.88
N ASN A 69 -0.88 4.95 -15.54
CA ASN A 69 -1.28 6.09 -14.71
C ASN A 69 -1.51 5.71 -13.24
N THR A 70 -1.14 4.51 -12.82
CA THR A 70 -1.20 4.14 -11.41
C THR A 70 -0.30 5.07 -10.62
N HIS A 71 -0.82 5.58 -9.51
CA HIS A 71 -0.07 6.38 -8.55
C HIS A 71 -0.48 6.01 -7.14
N VAL A 72 0.45 6.17 -6.20
CA VAL A 72 0.23 6.02 -4.77
C VAL A 72 0.96 7.13 -4.05
N ASP A 73 0.23 7.84 -3.20
CA ASP A 73 0.74 8.72 -2.18
C ASP A 73 0.69 8.00 -0.82
N VAL A 74 1.79 8.07 -0.08
CA VAL A 74 1.82 7.75 1.35
C VAL A 74 1.70 9.05 2.12
N LEU A 75 0.70 9.14 2.98
CA LEU A 75 0.40 10.30 3.79
C LEU A 75 0.73 10.02 5.25
N TRP A 76 1.48 10.93 5.87
CA TRP A 76 1.74 11.00 7.29
C TRP A 76 1.10 12.26 7.85
N ASN A 77 0.09 12.12 8.72
CA ASN A 77 -0.72 13.23 9.24
C ASN A 77 -1.27 14.12 8.12
N ALA A 78 -1.92 13.51 7.14
CA ALA A 78 -2.47 14.15 5.93
C ALA A 78 -1.45 14.87 5.01
N LYS A 79 -0.14 14.75 5.28
CA LYS A 79 0.91 15.25 4.37
C LYS A 79 1.51 14.11 3.56
N VAL A 80 1.63 14.30 2.25
CA VAL A 80 2.36 13.38 1.38
C VAL A 80 3.83 13.36 1.81
N VAL A 81 4.31 12.18 2.20
CA VAL A 81 5.71 11.93 2.59
C VAL A 81 6.45 11.06 1.58
N PHE A 82 5.72 10.34 0.73
CA PHE A 82 6.26 9.56 -0.37
C PHE A 82 5.21 9.42 -1.46
N GLY A 83 5.65 9.39 -2.71
CA GLY A 83 4.78 9.26 -3.87
C GLY A 83 5.50 8.50 -4.97
N PHE A 84 4.80 7.59 -5.62
CA PHE A 84 5.31 6.82 -6.75
C PHE A 84 4.20 6.50 -7.74
N GLY A 85 4.57 6.03 -8.93
CA GLY A 85 3.62 5.64 -9.96
C GLY A 85 4.21 4.75 -11.03
N GLY A 86 3.33 4.29 -11.92
CA GLY A 86 3.62 3.37 -13.00
C GLY A 86 3.35 1.90 -12.66
N PHE A 87 3.65 1.05 -13.65
CA PHE A 87 3.52 -0.38 -13.51
C PHE A 87 4.61 -0.94 -12.59
N SER A 88 4.20 -1.75 -11.62
CA SER A 88 5.09 -2.51 -10.75
C SER A 88 4.52 -3.90 -10.49
N GLN A 89 5.42 -4.88 -10.41
CA GLN A 89 5.11 -6.16 -9.74
C GLN A 89 5.23 -5.98 -8.23
N TRP A 90 5.09 -7.03 -7.44
CA TRP A 90 5.30 -6.95 -5.99
C TRP A 90 6.71 -6.44 -5.64
N THR A 91 6.79 -5.16 -5.24
CA THR A 91 8.01 -4.50 -4.77
C THR A 91 7.87 -4.09 -3.31
N SER A 92 8.99 -4.12 -2.59
CA SER A 92 9.06 -3.65 -1.20
C SER A 92 9.42 -2.17 -1.22
N GLU A 93 8.66 -1.37 -0.48
CA GLU A 93 8.91 0.05 -0.29
C GLU A 93 9.17 0.33 1.19
N GLU A 94 10.12 1.23 1.45
CA GLU A 94 10.44 1.69 2.81
C GLU A 94 10.70 3.19 2.83
N LEU A 95 10.10 3.89 3.80
CA LEU A 95 10.35 5.31 4.04
C LEU A 95 10.47 5.62 5.53
N LYS A 96 11.20 6.68 5.87
CA LYS A 96 11.35 7.17 7.24
C LYS A 96 10.52 8.43 7.48
N VAL A 97 9.86 8.49 8.64
CA VAL A 97 9.07 9.64 9.10
C VAL A 97 9.46 10.01 10.53
N THR A 98 9.33 11.29 10.87
CA THR A 98 9.47 11.76 12.25
C THR A 98 8.09 11.92 12.87
N ALA A 99 7.85 11.22 13.98
CA ALA A 99 6.58 11.21 14.68
C ALA A 99 6.31 12.51 15.44
N VAL A 100 5.04 12.93 15.46
CA VAL A 100 4.56 13.98 16.37
C VAL A 100 3.77 13.43 17.57
N GLY A 101 3.50 12.12 17.57
CA GLY A 101 2.71 11.41 18.57
C GLY A 101 1.25 11.27 18.14
N ASN A 102 0.67 10.09 18.35
CA ASN A 102 -0.66 9.72 17.83
C ASN A 102 -0.80 9.95 16.31
N ASP A 103 0.23 9.57 15.55
CA ASP A 103 0.31 9.88 14.12
C ASP A 103 -0.67 9.05 13.28
N GLU A 104 -1.13 9.62 12.16
CA GLU A 104 -1.99 8.96 11.18
C GLU A 104 -1.20 8.58 9.93
N LEU A 105 -1.33 7.31 9.52
CA LEU A 105 -0.84 6.83 8.23
C LEU A 105 -2.03 6.68 7.29
N ALA A 106 -1.91 7.12 6.05
CA ALA A 106 -2.86 6.80 5.01
C ALA A 106 -2.15 6.54 3.68
N PHE A 107 -2.79 5.76 2.83
CA PHE A 107 -2.41 5.57 1.44
C PHE A 107 -3.55 6.12 0.58
N ARG A 108 -3.19 6.92 -0.41
CA ARG A 108 -4.12 7.46 -1.40
C ARG A 108 -3.60 7.08 -2.76
N GLY A 109 -4.45 6.64 -3.67
CA GLY A 109 -3.97 6.29 -4.99
C GLY A 109 -4.98 5.53 -5.79
N GLY A 110 -4.51 5.12 -6.97
CA GLY A 110 -5.31 4.51 -8.01
C GLY A 110 -6.17 5.54 -8.75
N ALA A 111 -6.26 5.34 -10.06
CA ALA A 111 -7.17 6.05 -10.94
C ALA A 111 -7.50 5.07 -12.07
N ALA A 112 -8.74 4.61 -12.12
CA ALA A 112 -9.18 3.63 -13.10
C ALA A 112 -8.78 4.04 -14.53
N ALA A 113 -8.34 3.11 -15.37
CA ALA A 113 -8.26 1.66 -15.14
C ALA A 113 -7.07 1.18 -14.29
N ALA A 114 -6.26 2.11 -13.78
CA ALA A 114 -4.99 1.84 -13.13
C ALA A 114 -5.19 1.63 -11.61
N TRP A 115 -5.21 0.37 -11.17
CA TRP A 115 -5.39 -0.01 -9.77
C TRP A 115 -4.05 -0.34 -9.14
N THR A 116 -3.97 -0.19 -7.82
CA THR A 116 -2.81 -0.67 -7.08
C THR A 116 -3.21 -1.43 -5.83
N LEU A 117 -2.43 -2.45 -5.53
CA LEU A 117 -2.55 -3.30 -4.38
C LEU A 117 -1.46 -2.93 -3.38
N ILE A 118 -1.83 -2.80 -2.12
CA ILE A 118 -0.91 -2.59 -0.99
C ILE A 118 -1.09 -3.74 -0.01
N ASP A 119 0.03 -4.31 0.45
CA ASP A 119 0.03 -5.43 1.39
C ASP A 119 1.17 -5.32 2.42
N ASP A 120 1.09 -6.11 3.48
CA ASP A 120 2.13 -6.27 4.51
C ASP A 120 2.61 -4.93 5.13
N ILE A 121 1.69 -3.99 5.36
CA ILE A 121 2.03 -2.67 5.93
C ILE A 121 2.51 -2.84 7.38
N ALA A 122 3.69 -2.32 7.67
CA ALA A 122 4.26 -2.29 9.01
C ALA A 122 4.86 -0.91 9.32
N VAL A 123 4.75 -0.50 10.59
CA VAL A 123 5.41 0.70 11.11
C VAL A 123 6.21 0.31 12.34
N PHE A 124 7.51 0.57 12.31
CA PHE A 124 8.43 0.22 13.39
C PHE A 124 9.29 1.42 13.77
N GLN A 125 9.54 1.58 15.07
CA GLN A 125 10.47 2.59 15.55
C GLN A 125 11.89 2.22 15.10
N ALA A 126 12.59 3.14 14.45
CA ALA A 126 13.97 2.96 14.01
C ALA A 126 14.99 3.08 15.16
#